data_AF-A0A530RDR5-F1
#
_entry.id   AF-A0A530RDR5-F1
#
_cell.length_a   1.000
_cell.length_b   1.000
_cell.length_c   1.000
_cell.angle_alpha   90.00
_cell.angle_beta   90.00
_cell.angle_gamma   90.00
#
_symmetry.space_group_name_H-M   'P 1'
#
loop_
_entity.id
_entity.type
_entity.pdbx_description
1 polymer ?
#
loop_
_entity_poly.entity_id
_entity_poly.type
_entity_poly.pdbx_seq_one_letter_code
_entity_poly.pdbx_strand_id
1 'polypeptide(L)'
;AWVVRGGGDPLPWIEKYGKRIVAVHVKDIAKPGEGVDEDGWSDVGHGTIDWAGLIKALRAKSAAKYYVMEQDNPNDIERFARRSIAAARTY
;
A
#
# COMPACT_ATOMS: atom_id res chain seq x y z
N ALA A 1 0.88 -0.54 4.16
CA ALA A 1 1.27 0.49 5.14
C ALA A 1 1.33 0.03 6.60
N TRP A 2 0.26 -0.49 7.20
CA TRP A 2 0.20 -0.68 8.66
C TRP A 2 1.31 -1.52 9.27
N VAL A 3 1.72 -2.61 8.61
CA VAL A 3 2.88 -3.41 9.05
C VAL A 3 4.15 -2.56 9.14
N VAL A 4 4.41 -1.73 8.13
CA VAL A 4 5.58 -0.82 8.08
C VAL A 4 5.46 0.30 9.12
N ARG A 5 4.28 0.91 9.29
CA ARG A 5 4.04 1.95 10.31
C ARG A 5 4.24 1.41 11.73
N GLY A 6 3.98 0.12 11.95
CA GLY A 6 4.28 -0.59 13.20
C GLY A 6 5.74 -1.07 13.33
N GLY A 7 6.63 -0.71 12.40
CA GLY A 7 8.05 -1.10 12.42
C GLY A 7 8.35 -2.50 11.88
N GLY A 8 7.39 -3.16 11.24
CA GLY A 8 7.55 -4.50 10.68
C GLY A 8 7.83 -4.53 9.18
N ASP A 9 8.47 -5.61 8.73
CA ASP A 9 8.61 -5.95 7.30
C ASP A 9 7.40 -6.80 6.84
N PRO A 10 6.67 -6.42 5.78
CA PRO A 10 5.59 -7.23 5.20
C PRO A 10 6.05 -8.54 4.54
N LEU A 11 7.28 -8.63 4.03
CA LEU A 11 7.74 -9.77 3.22
C LEU A 11 7.71 -11.11 3.97
N PRO A 12 8.17 -11.22 5.24
CA PRO A 12 8.05 -12.45 6.01
C PRO A 12 6.61 -12.95 6.17
N TRP A 13 5.63 -12.04 6.24
CA TRP A 13 4.23 -12.40 6.36
C TRP A 13 3.67 -12.92 5.04
N ILE A 14 4.07 -12.31 3.92
CA ILE A 14 3.72 -12.77 2.57
C ILE A 14 4.31 -14.16 2.32
N GLU A 15 5.56 -14.41 2.71
CA GLU A 15 6.20 -15.72 2.59
C GLU A 15 5.46 -16.78 3.42
N LYS A 16 5.24 -16.49 4.70
CA LYS A 16 4.70 -17.46 5.65
C LYS A 16 3.22 -17.75 5.44
N TYR A 17 2.44 -16.74 5.06
CA TYR A 17 0.98 -16.81 5.03
C TYR A 17 0.36 -16.48 3.68
N GLY A 18 1.15 -16.30 2.61
CA GLY A 18 0.65 -15.87 1.31
C GLY A 18 -0.57 -16.65 0.82
N LYS A 19 -0.58 -17.98 0.97
CA LYS A 19 -1.72 -18.85 0.58
C LYS A 19 -3.03 -18.54 1.32
N ARG A 20 -2.98 -17.83 2.45
CA ARG A 20 -4.13 -17.38 3.25
C ARG A 20 -4.48 -15.91 3.02
N ILE A 21 -3.66 -15.15 2.31
CA ILE A 21 -3.90 -13.74 1.99
C ILE A 21 -4.74 -13.71 0.70
N VAL A 22 -6.01 -13.30 0.82
CA VAL A 22 -6.97 -13.26 -0.31
C VAL A 22 -7.26 -11.83 -0.80
N ALA A 23 -6.96 -10.84 0.03
CA ALA A 23 -7.09 -9.42 -0.28
C ALA A 23 -5.96 -8.64 0.39
N VAL A 24 -5.58 -7.52 -0.22
CA VAL A 24 -4.52 -6.63 0.26
C VAL A 24 -5.03 -5.19 0.23
N HIS A 25 -4.91 -4.50 1.36
CA HIS A 25 -5.13 -3.06 1.39
C HIS A 25 -3.84 -2.35 0.95
N VAL A 26 -3.94 -1.63 -0.16
CA VAL A 26 -2.85 -0.90 -0.80
C VAL A 26 -2.91 0.55 -0.32
N LYS A 27 -2.03 0.86 0.62
CA LYS A 27 -1.95 2.14 1.32
C LYS A 27 -0.52 2.58 1.48
N ASP A 28 -0.24 3.86 1.32
CA ASP A 28 1.12 4.41 1.37
C ASP A 28 1.37 5.29 2.59
N ILE A 29 2.64 5.56 2.87
CA ILE A 29 3.11 6.38 3.99
C ILE A 29 3.85 7.58 3.40
N ALA A 30 3.44 8.79 3.77
CA ALA A 30 4.11 10.01 3.34
C ALA A 30 5.56 10.05 3.84
N LYS A 31 6.40 10.84 3.18
CA LYS A 31 7.76 11.09 3.68
C LYS A 31 7.69 11.86 5.00
N PRO A 32 8.73 11.79 5.85
CA PRO A 32 8.76 12.55 7.10
C PRO A 32 8.52 14.06 6.85
N GLY A 33 7.51 14.62 7.52
CA GLY A 33 7.12 16.03 7.38
C GLY A 33 6.12 16.33 6.26
N GLU A 34 5.75 15.34 5.43
CA GLU A 34 4.70 15.45 4.40
C GLU A 34 3.39 14.78 4.88
N GLY A 35 2.27 15.09 4.23
CA GLY A 35 0.96 14.49 4.52
C GLY A 35 0.45 14.80 5.93
N VAL A 36 0.86 15.93 6.53
CA VAL A 36 0.55 16.29 7.93
C VAL A 36 -0.96 16.45 8.15
N ASP A 37 -1.66 17.02 7.17
CA ASP A 37 -3.12 17.17 7.15
C ASP A 37 -3.85 15.90 6.71
N GLU A 38 -3.11 14.84 6.36
CA GLU A 38 -3.60 13.52 5.97
C GLU A 38 -3.04 12.41 6.90
N ASP A 39 -2.72 12.75 8.16
CA ASP A 39 -2.21 11.85 9.22
C ASP A 39 -0.92 11.06 8.90
N GLY A 40 -0.08 11.65 8.04
CA GLY A 40 1.16 11.04 7.54
C GLY A 40 0.93 9.98 6.46
N TRP A 41 -0.27 9.92 5.87
CA TRP A 41 -0.57 9.07 4.73
C TRP A 41 -0.28 9.77 3.40
N SER A 42 -0.14 8.96 2.35
CA SER A 42 0.06 9.45 0.98
C SER A 42 -0.76 8.62 0.01
N ASP A 43 -1.03 9.22 -1.16
CA ASP A 43 -1.59 8.52 -2.31
C ASP A 43 -0.68 7.33 -2.68
N VAL A 44 -1.25 6.20 -3.11
CA VAL A 44 -0.46 5.01 -3.47
C VAL A 44 0.56 5.36 -4.55
N GLY A 45 1.83 4.97 -4.33
CA GLY A 45 2.93 5.23 -5.25
C GLY A 45 3.54 6.62 -5.14
N HIS A 46 3.02 7.47 -4.25
CA HIS A 46 3.56 8.80 -3.95
C HIS A 46 4.15 8.87 -2.54
N GLY A 47 4.13 7.77 -1.79
CA GLY A 47 4.75 7.66 -0.48
C GLY A 47 6.10 6.95 -0.51
N THR A 48 6.35 6.16 0.51
CA THR A 48 7.64 5.54 0.80
C THR A 48 7.63 4.01 0.70
N ILE A 49 6.45 3.40 0.52
CA ILE A 49 6.35 1.95 0.44
C ILE A 49 6.79 1.45 -0.94
N ASP A 50 7.66 0.43 -0.95
CA ASP A 50 8.04 -0.29 -2.17
C ASP A 50 6.88 -1.18 -2.67
N TRP A 51 5.87 -0.55 -3.27
CA TRP A 51 4.72 -1.25 -3.82
C TRP A 51 5.09 -2.12 -5.03
N ALA A 52 6.08 -1.74 -5.83
CA ALA A 52 6.53 -2.56 -6.95
C ALA A 52 7.09 -3.91 -6.47
N GLY A 53 7.97 -3.89 -5.45
CA GLY A 53 8.50 -5.10 -4.83
C GLY A 53 7.43 -5.94 -4.13
N LEU A 54 6.53 -5.28 -3.37
CA LEU A 54 5.45 -5.97 -2.65
C LEU A 54 4.44 -6.61 -3.60
N ILE A 55 4.01 -5.93 -4.66
CA ILE A 55 3.09 -6.50 -5.66
C ILE A 55 3.74 -7.68 -6.37
N LYS A 56 5.03 -7.61 -6.71
CA LYS A 56 5.76 -8.75 -7.26
C LYS A 56 5.75 -9.95 -6.30
N ALA A 57 6.00 -9.72 -5.00
CA ALA A 57 5.97 -10.78 -4.00
C ALA A 57 4.56 -11.36 -3.80
N LEU A 58 3.54 -10.51 -3.72
CA LEU A 58 2.15 -10.91 -3.57
C LEU A 58 1.65 -11.73 -4.76
N ARG A 59 1.92 -11.28 -5.99
CA ARG A 59 1.59 -12.04 -7.22
C ARG A 59 2.26 -13.41 -7.24
N ALA A 60 3.50 -13.52 -6.75
CA ALA A 60 4.25 -14.77 -6.76
C ALA A 60 3.84 -15.75 -5.64
N LYS A 61 3.44 -15.24 -4.47
CA LYS A 61 3.37 -16.06 -3.25
C LYS A 61 2.01 -16.09 -2.56
N SER A 62 1.08 -15.21 -2.97
CA SER A 62 -0.22 -15.09 -2.30
C SER A 62 -1.40 -15.60 -3.12
N ALA A 63 -2.52 -15.84 -2.44
CA ALA A 63 -3.81 -16.10 -3.07
C ALA A 63 -4.63 -14.82 -3.33
N ALA A 64 -3.98 -13.65 -3.28
CA ALA A 64 -4.66 -12.37 -3.30
C ALA A 64 -5.33 -12.12 -4.66
N LYS A 65 -6.65 -11.90 -4.63
CA LYS A 65 -7.46 -11.53 -5.80
C LYS A 65 -7.85 -10.06 -5.79
N TYR A 66 -7.91 -9.46 -4.60
CA TYR A 66 -8.36 -8.10 -4.41
C TYR A 66 -7.21 -7.24 -3.88
N TYR A 67 -6.99 -6.13 -4.55
CA TYR A 67 -6.10 -5.08 -4.11
C TYR A 67 -6.99 -3.86 -3.94
N VAL A 68 -7.14 -3.37 -2.72
CA VAL A 68 -8.08 -2.31 -2.35
C VAL A 68 -7.29 -1.08 -1.98
N MET A 69 -7.46 0.01 -2.72
CA MET A 69 -6.72 1.24 -2.43
C MET A 69 -7.33 1.85 -1.16
N GLU A 70 -6.49 2.13 -0.16
CA GLU A 70 -6.90 2.67 1.13
C GLU A 70 -6.03 3.89 1.49
N GLN A 71 -6.67 4.94 1.97
CA GLN A 71 -6.06 6.04 2.72
C GLN A 71 -7.07 6.45 3.79
N ASP A 72 -6.65 6.63 5.05
CA ASP A 72 -7.61 6.86 6.16
C ASP A 72 -8.21 8.27 6.16
N ASN A 73 -7.42 9.25 5.73
CA ASN A 73 -7.78 10.66 5.81
C ASN A 73 -7.34 11.43 4.54
N PRO A 74 -7.85 11.07 3.35
CA PRO A 74 -7.63 11.86 2.14
C PRO A 74 -8.25 13.24 2.30
N ASN A 75 -7.45 14.31 2.22
CA ASN A 75 -7.98 15.67 2.14
C ASN A 75 -8.59 15.96 0.75
N ASP A 76 -8.25 15.16 -0.25
CA ASP A 76 -8.76 15.19 -1.62
C ASP A 76 -8.97 13.76 -2.14
N ILE A 77 -10.22 13.31 -2.09
CA ILE A 77 -10.62 11.94 -2.45
C ILE A 77 -10.41 11.66 -3.94
N GLU A 78 -10.65 12.65 -4.81
CA GLU A 78 -10.51 12.48 -6.26
C GLU A 78 -9.02 12.34 -6.63
N ARG A 79 -8.17 13.19 -6.06
CA ARG A 79 -6.72 13.09 -6.22
C ARG A 79 -6.20 11.75 -5.75
N PHE A 80 -6.61 11.31 -4.55
CA PHE A 80 -6.25 9.99 -4.02
C PHE A 80 -6.63 8.88 -5.00
N ALA A 81 -7.89 8.84 -5.45
CA ALA A 81 -8.38 7.79 -6.34
C ALA A 81 -7.62 7.78 -7.68
N ARG A 82 -7.47 8.95 -8.32
CA ARG A 82 -6.83 9.10 -9.63
C ARG A 82 -5.34 8.73 -9.59
N ARG A 83 -4.60 9.22 -8.59
CA ARG A 83 -3.16 8.93 -8.47
C ARG A 83 -2.89 7.49 -8.08
N SER A 84 -3.65 6.97 -7.11
CA SER A 84 -3.45 5.61 -6.61
C SER A 84 -3.70 4.55 -7.69
N ILE A 85 -4.78 4.69 -8.48
CA ILE A 85 -5.04 3.75 -9.57
C ILE A 85 -4.03 3.87 -10.71
N ALA A 86 -3.52 5.08 -10.98
CA ALA A 86 -2.50 5.29 -11.99
C ALA A 86 -1.20 4.57 -11.59
N ALA A 87 -0.75 4.71 -10.34
CA ALA A 87 0.43 4.01 -9.83
C ALA A 87 0.24 2.49 -9.81
N ALA A 88 -0.90 2.01 -9.29
CA ALA A 88 -1.21 0.58 -9.20
C ALA A 88 -1.18 -0.12 -10.58
N ARG A 89 -1.56 0.57 -11.66
CA ARG A 89 -1.50 0.04 -13.03
C ARG A 89 -0.08 -0.17 -13.57
N THR A 90 0.93 0.40 -12.93
CA THR A 90 2.34 0.23 -13.33
C THR A 90 3.05 -0.95 -12.66
N TYR A 91 2.40 -1.63 -11.69
CA TYR A 91 2.95 -2.74 -10.91
C TYR A 91 2.37 -4.12 -11.33
#